data_AF-A0A942HT16-F1
#
_entry.id   AF-A0A942HT16-F1
#
_cell.length_a   1.000
_cell.length_b   1.000
_cell.length_c   1.000
_cell.angle_alpha   90.00
_cell.angle_beta   90.00
_cell.angle_gamma   90.00
#
_symmetry.space_group_name_H-M   'P 1'
#
loop_
_entity.id
_entity.type
_entity.pdbx_description
1 polymer ?
#
loop_
_entity_poly.entity_id
_entity_poly.type
_entity_poly.pdbx_seq_one_letter_code
_entity_poly.pdbx_strand_id
1 'polypeptide(L)'
;MRRRYQKSSSNEIAIVVKPYLGLQALAEKMPVWALDLPHYRNIAERIWKDTPSLTLFKPGVSLSPEQEFLGILATVDLHHGDYSSEEPWCVLNVYGTAVTEQISASLKEYGVTTITPTVNGFRASRVATKPLTET
;
A
#
# COMPACT_ATOMS: atom_id res chain seq x y z
N MET A 1 3.86 -37.69 4.67
CA MET A 1 4.21 -36.25 4.75
C MET A 1 3.14 -35.44 4.06
N ARG A 2 2.29 -34.72 4.81
CA ARG A 2 1.30 -33.80 4.21
C ARG A 2 1.87 -32.39 4.31
N ARG A 3 2.26 -31.81 3.18
CA ARG A 3 2.64 -30.40 3.09
C ARG A 3 1.39 -29.59 3.45
N ARG A 4 1.34 -29.02 4.66
CA ARG A 4 0.31 -28.05 5.00
C ARG A 4 0.55 -26.84 4.11
N TYR A 5 -0.29 -26.66 3.10
CA TYR A 5 -0.39 -25.38 2.40
C TYR A 5 -1.01 -24.42 3.41
N GLN A 6 -0.17 -23.62 4.09
CA GLN A 6 -0.66 -22.42 4.76
C GLN A 6 -1.19 -21.54 3.65
N LYS A 7 -2.50 -21.27 3.68
CA LYS A 7 -3.10 -20.23 2.85
C LYS A 7 -2.43 -18.94 3.29
N SER A 8 -1.43 -18.47 2.54
CA SER A 8 -0.81 -17.18 2.77
C SER A 8 -1.89 -16.14 2.56
N SER A 9 -2.50 -15.64 3.63
CA SER A 9 -3.21 -14.38 3.58
C SER A 9 -2.16 -13.34 3.23
N SER A 10 -2.09 -12.96 1.95
CA SER A 10 -1.20 -11.91 1.51
C SER A 10 -1.52 -10.66 2.33
N ASN A 11 -0.55 -10.13 3.06
CA ASN A 11 -0.72 -8.84 3.71
C ASN A 11 -0.67 -7.76 2.62
N GLU A 12 -1.86 -7.40 2.15
CA GLU A 12 -2.05 -6.44 1.07
C GLU A 12 -2.36 -5.07 1.64
N ILE A 13 -1.80 -4.04 1.01
CA ILE A 13 -2.06 -2.63 1.33
C ILE A 13 -2.46 -1.92 0.05
N ALA A 14 -3.39 -0.97 0.14
CA ALA A 14 -3.69 -0.08 -0.96
C ALA A 14 -3.08 1.31 -0.75
N ILE A 15 -2.51 1.89 -1.81
CA ILE A 15 -2.07 3.29 -1.87
C ILE A 15 -2.87 4.03 -2.94
N VAL A 16 -3.51 5.15 -2.57
CA VAL A 16 -4.43 5.88 -3.46
C VAL A 16 -4.03 7.36 -3.55
N VAL A 17 -3.45 7.75 -4.69
CA VAL A 17 -2.88 9.09 -4.94
C VAL A 17 -3.69 9.95 -5.92
N LYS A 18 -4.88 9.49 -6.32
CA LYS A 18 -5.89 10.26 -7.08
C LYS A 18 -7.30 9.88 -6.64
N PRO A 19 -8.33 10.66 -7.03
CA PRO A 19 -9.72 10.24 -6.86
C PRO A 19 -9.98 8.84 -7.42
N TYR A 20 -10.63 7.99 -6.61
CA TYR A 20 -10.91 6.60 -6.87
C TYR A 20 -12.23 6.23 -6.19
N LEU A 21 -13.22 5.83 -7.00
CA LEU A 21 -14.58 5.56 -6.51
C LEU A 21 -14.66 4.36 -5.57
N GLY A 22 -13.69 3.44 -5.65
CA GLY A 22 -13.66 2.21 -4.86
C GLY A 22 -13.00 2.33 -3.49
N LEU A 23 -12.67 3.55 -3.00
CA LEU A 23 -11.92 3.72 -1.75
C LEU A 23 -12.55 3.00 -0.56
N GLN A 24 -13.87 3.15 -0.38
CA GLN A 24 -14.57 2.50 0.73
C GLN A 24 -14.45 0.97 0.66
N ALA A 25 -14.69 0.39 -0.53
CA ALA A 25 -14.61 -1.05 -0.73
C ALA A 25 -13.18 -1.61 -0.56
N LEU A 26 -12.14 -0.77 -0.75
CA LEU A 26 -10.76 -1.13 -0.40
C LEU A 26 -10.56 -1.15 1.11
N ALA A 27 -11.00 -0.11 1.81
CA ALA A 27 -10.82 0.03 3.26
C ALA A 27 -11.61 -1.01 4.08
N GLU A 28 -12.67 -1.58 3.52
CA GLU A 28 -13.38 -2.73 4.09
C GLU A 28 -12.59 -4.04 4.00
N LYS A 29 -11.57 -4.12 3.13
CA LYS A 29 -10.83 -5.35 2.83
C LYS A 29 -9.38 -5.33 3.30
N MET A 30 -8.75 -4.16 3.34
CA MET A 30 -7.32 -4.02 3.62
C MET A 30 -6.99 -2.62 4.14
N PRO A 31 -5.83 -2.41 4.77
CA PRO A 31 -5.32 -1.08 5.07
C PRO A 31 -5.16 -0.23 3.80
N VAL A 32 -5.61 1.02 3.86
CA VAL A 32 -5.56 1.98 2.75
C VAL A 32 -4.84 3.24 3.19
N TRP A 33 -3.90 3.70 2.37
CA TRP A 33 -3.15 4.94 2.56
C TRP A 33 -3.48 5.86 1.39
N ALA A 34 -4.16 6.98 1.64
CA ALA A 34 -4.72 7.82 0.59
C ALA A 34 -4.46 9.32 0.81
N LEU A 35 -4.51 10.11 -0.26
CA LEU A 35 -4.51 11.57 -0.12
C LEU A 35 -5.82 12.08 0.51
N ASP A 36 -5.73 13.06 1.39
CA ASP A 36 -6.82 13.72 2.10
C ASP A 36 -7.57 14.66 1.15
N LEU A 37 -8.38 14.07 0.29
CA LEU A 37 -9.27 14.78 -0.61
C LEU A 37 -10.62 15.05 0.08
N PRO A 38 -11.33 16.16 -0.24
CA PRO A 38 -12.57 16.51 0.45
C PRO A 38 -13.63 15.39 0.51
N HIS A 39 -13.74 14.58 -0.54
CA HIS A 39 -14.70 13.46 -0.59
C HIS A 39 -14.22 12.21 0.17
N TYR A 40 -12.92 12.06 0.43
CA TYR A 40 -12.37 10.96 1.22
C TYR A 40 -12.47 11.20 2.72
N ARG A 41 -12.42 12.46 3.16
CA ARG A 41 -12.55 12.81 4.58
C ARG A 41 -13.82 12.26 5.20
N ASN A 42 -14.96 12.44 4.51
CA ASN A 42 -16.26 11.91 4.95
C ASN A 42 -16.29 10.37 5.01
N ILE A 43 -15.56 9.70 4.11
CA ILE A 43 -15.45 8.24 4.09
C ILE A 43 -14.60 7.77 5.28
N ALA A 44 -13.47 8.42 5.52
CA ALA A 44 -12.56 8.11 6.61
C ALA A 44 -13.21 8.29 7.98
N GLU A 45 -13.92 9.39 8.21
CA GLU A 45 -14.63 9.63 9.48
C GLU A 45 -15.71 8.58 9.78
N ARG A 46 -16.26 7.93 8.76
CA ARG A 46 -17.19 6.80 8.95
C ARG A 46 -16.41 5.53 9.30
N ILE A 47 -15.40 5.20 8.53
CA ILE A 47 -14.57 4.00 8.73
C ILE A 47 -13.92 4.00 10.12
N TRP A 48 -13.37 5.14 10.55
CA TRP A 48 -12.69 5.29 11.84
C TRP A 48 -13.56 5.03 13.06
N LYS A 49 -14.89 5.06 12.93
CA LYS A 49 -15.79 4.67 14.02
C LYS A 49 -15.70 3.18 14.33
N ASP A 50 -15.40 2.38 13.32
CA ASP A 50 -15.39 0.92 13.41
C ASP A 50 -13.96 0.38 13.40
N THR A 51 -13.13 0.79 12.43
CA THR A 51 -11.73 0.35 12.31
C THR A 51 -10.84 1.45 11.72
N PRO A 52 -9.57 1.59 12.15
CA PRO A 52 -8.65 2.56 11.57
C PRO A 52 -7.99 2.02 10.28
N SER A 53 -8.77 1.46 9.35
CA SER A 53 -8.24 0.85 8.11
C SER A 53 -7.92 1.84 6.98
N LEU A 54 -8.16 3.14 7.17
CA LEU A 54 -7.90 4.19 6.20
C LEU A 54 -7.05 5.32 6.82
N THR A 55 -5.85 5.55 6.29
CA THR A 55 -4.96 6.65 6.70
C THR A 55 -4.93 7.72 5.62
N LEU A 56 -5.10 8.99 6.01
CA LEU A 56 -5.13 10.13 5.08
C LEU A 56 -3.89 11.02 5.18
N PHE A 57 -3.34 11.40 4.02
CA PHE A 57 -2.16 12.26 3.86
C PHE A 57 -2.54 13.61 3.27
N LYS A 58 -2.05 14.71 3.83
CA LYS A 58 -2.22 16.01 3.17
C LYS A 58 -1.49 15.98 1.82
N PRO A 59 -2.16 16.32 0.71
CA PRO A 59 -1.47 16.41 -0.57
C PRO A 59 -0.41 17.50 -0.51
N GLY A 60 0.75 17.21 -1.08
CA GLY A 60 1.85 18.15 -1.21
C GLY A 60 1.52 19.26 -2.20
N VAL A 61 2.14 20.42 -2.00
CA VAL A 61 1.99 21.55 -2.92
C VAL A 61 2.73 21.22 -4.21
N SER A 62 2.00 21.16 -5.32
CA SER A 62 2.54 20.92 -6.67
C SER A 62 3.26 19.58 -6.85
N LEU A 63 3.00 18.58 -6.01
CA LEU A 63 3.54 17.24 -6.21
C LEU A 63 2.77 16.50 -7.31
N SER A 64 3.51 15.74 -8.12
CA SER A 64 2.93 14.80 -9.06
C SER A 64 2.37 13.57 -8.31
N PRO A 65 1.41 12.84 -8.89
CA PRO A 65 0.92 11.58 -8.32
C PRO A 65 2.03 10.54 -8.07
N GLU A 66 3.08 10.56 -8.89
CA GLU A 66 4.27 9.74 -8.67
C GLU A 66 5.03 10.15 -7.41
N GLN A 67 5.24 11.45 -7.22
CA GLN A 67 5.93 11.97 -6.02
C GLN A 67 5.11 11.71 -4.74
N GLU A 68 3.79 11.88 -4.80
CA GLU A 68 2.89 11.53 -3.71
C GLU A 68 2.99 10.03 -3.37
N PHE A 69 2.99 9.17 -4.38
CA PHE A 69 3.13 7.72 -4.19
C PHE A 69 4.45 7.37 -3.52
N LEU A 70 5.58 7.92 -3.98
CA LEU A 70 6.90 7.66 -3.40
C LEU A 70 6.99 8.12 -1.94
N GLY A 71 6.41 9.28 -1.61
CA GLY A 71 6.36 9.76 -0.22
C GLY A 71 5.52 8.86 0.69
N ILE A 72 4.36 8.41 0.21
CA ILE A 72 3.49 7.49 0.96
C ILE A 72 4.15 6.11 1.10
N LEU A 73 4.80 5.59 0.04
CA LEU A 73 5.49 4.28 0.05
C LEU A 73 6.51 4.18 1.18
N ALA A 74 7.35 5.20 1.36
CA ALA A 74 8.32 5.23 2.45
C ALA A 74 7.65 5.14 3.83
N THR A 75 6.51 5.81 3.99
CA THR A 75 5.75 5.78 5.26
C THR A 75 5.06 4.42 5.46
N VAL A 76 4.50 3.83 4.40
CA VAL A 76 3.89 2.50 4.45
C VAL A 76 4.92 1.46 4.86
N ASP A 77 6.12 1.48 4.28
CA ASP A 77 7.16 0.51 4.64
C ASP A 77 7.68 0.72 6.07
N LEU A 78 7.73 1.96 6.57
CA LEU A 78 8.06 2.21 7.98
C LEU A 78 7.06 1.56 8.94
N HIS A 79 5.78 1.45 8.56
CA HIS A 79 4.73 0.88 9.42
C HIS A 79 4.51 -0.63 9.20
N HIS A 80 4.64 -1.08 7.95
CA HIS A 80 4.28 -2.43 7.54
C HIS A 80 5.44 -3.21 6.91
N GLY A 81 6.66 -2.69 6.98
CA GLY A 81 7.86 -3.34 6.46
C GLY A 81 8.38 -4.46 7.34
N ASP A 82 9.43 -5.12 6.86
CA ASP A 82 10.03 -6.31 7.46
C ASP A 82 10.56 -6.10 8.88
N TYR A 83 10.88 -4.85 9.25
CA TYR A 83 11.42 -4.48 10.56
C TYR A 83 10.37 -3.99 11.55
N SER A 84 9.15 -3.73 11.11
CA SER A 84 8.12 -3.04 11.93
C SER A 84 6.87 -3.86 12.15
N SER A 85 6.61 -4.89 11.33
CA SER A 85 5.41 -5.69 11.40
C SER A 85 5.72 -7.18 11.56
N GLU A 86 4.95 -7.89 12.38
CA GLU A 86 5.01 -9.35 12.45
C GLU A 86 4.55 -10.00 11.14
N GLU A 87 3.70 -9.30 10.39
CA GLU A 87 3.24 -9.64 9.06
C GLU A 87 3.61 -8.49 8.12
N PRO A 88 4.80 -8.49 7.51
CA PRO A 88 5.19 -7.44 6.58
C PRO A 88 4.30 -7.44 5.33
N TRP A 89 4.11 -6.27 4.73
CA TRP A 89 3.37 -6.16 3.48
C TRP A 89 4.07 -6.96 2.39
N CYS A 90 3.29 -7.68 1.60
CA CYS A 90 3.77 -8.45 0.46
C CYS A 90 3.14 -8.02 -0.86
N VAL A 91 2.04 -7.26 -0.82
CA VAL A 91 1.35 -6.73 -2.00
C VAL A 91 0.98 -5.28 -1.80
N LEU A 92 1.29 -4.44 -2.79
CA LEU A 92 0.79 -3.07 -2.90
C LEU A 92 -0.18 -2.97 -4.09
N ASN A 93 -1.40 -2.54 -3.80
CA ASN A 93 -2.39 -2.16 -4.80
C ASN A 93 -2.38 -0.64 -4.95
N VAL A 94 -1.82 -0.13 -6.05
CA VAL A 94 -1.58 1.30 -6.25
C VAL A 94 -2.56 1.89 -7.25
N TYR A 95 -3.22 2.97 -6.85
CA TYR A 95 -4.24 3.67 -7.65
C TYR A 95 -3.87 5.14 -7.82
N GLY A 96 -3.99 5.65 -9.05
CA GLY A 96 -3.81 7.07 -9.37
C GLY A 96 -2.48 7.45 -10.00
N THR A 97 -1.54 6.50 -10.12
CA THR A 97 -0.30 6.68 -10.86
C THR A 97 0.07 5.42 -11.62
N ALA A 98 0.58 5.58 -12.84
CA ALA A 98 1.12 4.47 -13.62
C ALA A 98 2.50 4.07 -13.10
N VAL A 99 2.97 2.87 -13.45
CA VAL A 99 4.36 2.51 -13.19
C VAL A 99 5.28 3.28 -14.14
N THR A 100 6.26 3.96 -13.57
CA THR A 100 7.34 4.66 -14.28
C THR A 100 8.68 3.97 -13.98
N GLU A 101 9.75 4.41 -14.64
CA GLU A 101 11.10 3.94 -14.34
C GLU A 101 11.51 4.29 -12.90
N GLN A 102 11.19 5.50 -12.44
CA GLN A 102 11.49 5.94 -11.08
C GLN A 102 10.74 5.12 -10.02
N ILE A 103 9.44 4.89 -10.22
CA ILE A 103 8.64 4.01 -9.35
C ILE A 103 9.20 2.59 -9.34
N SER A 104 9.54 2.06 -10.51
CA SER A 104 10.11 0.71 -10.61
C SER A 104 11.45 0.58 -9.89
N ALA A 105 12.31 1.60 -10.00
CA ALA A 105 13.59 1.62 -9.31
C ALA A 105 13.40 1.65 -7.78
N SER A 106 12.55 2.57 -7.28
CA SER A 106 12.26 2.67 -5.85
C SER A 106 11.62 1.39 -5.29
N LEU A 107 10.64 0.79 -5.98
CA LEU A 107 10.02 -0.47 -5.53
C LEU A 107 11.03 -1.62 -5.41
N LYS A 108 12.06 -1.68 -6.25
CA LYS A 108 13.13 -2.69 -6.15
C LYS A 108 13.96 -2.54 -4.89
N GLU A 109 14.16 -1.31 -4.39
CA GLU A 109 14.85 -1.05 -3.12
C GLU A 109 14.09 -1.67 -1.93
N TYR A 110 12.77 -1.78 -2.05
CA TYR A 110 11.90 -2.47 -1.09
C TYR A 110 11.73 -3.97 -1.36
N GLY A 111 12.52 -4.57 -2.26
CA GLY A 111 12.49 -6.01 -2.55
C GLY A 111 11.33 -6.45 -3.45
N VAL A 112 10.63 -5.54 -4.12
CA VAL A 112 9.58 -5.89 -5.10
C VAL A 112 10.19 -6.60 -6.30
N THR A 113 9.63 -7.77 -6.61
CA THR A 113 10.10 -8.62 -7.72
C THR A 113 9.12 -8.65 -8.89
N THR A 114 7.84 -8.34 -8.65
CA THR A 114 6.81 -8.34 -9.69
C THR A 114 6.01 -7.05 -9.65
N ILE A 115 5.82 -6.44 -10.82
CA ILE A 115 4.95 -5.29 -11.01
C ILE A 115 4.03 -5.58 -12.20
N THR A 116 2.72 -5.44 -12.00
CA THR A 116 1.69 -5.65 -13.03
C THR A 116 0.89 -4.37 -13.19
N PRO A 117 1.02 -3.65 -14.33
CA PRO A 117 0.20 -2.49 -14.63
C PRO A 117 -1.29 -2.84 -14.62
N THR A 118 -2.12 -1.89 -14.21
CA THR A 118 -3.58 -1.98 -14.27
C THR A 118 -4.14 -0.72 -14.95
N VAL A 119 -5.44 -0.72 -15.25
CA VAL A 119 -6.12 0.44 -15.86
C VAL A 119 -5.99 1.71 -15.00
N ASN A 120 -5.95 1.57 -13.67
CA ASN A 120 -5.97 2.70 -12.72
C ASN A 120 -4.65 2.87 -11.97
N GLY A 121 -3.62 2.10 -12.29
CA GLY A 121 -2.32 2.16 -11.65
C GLY A 121 -1.53 0.87 -11.83
N PHE A 122 -1.17 0.19 -10.74
CA PHE A 122 -0.43 -1.08 -10.81
C PHE A 122 -0.56 -1.89 -9.52
N ARG A 123 -0.22 -3.17 -9.61
CA ARG A 123 -0.04 -4.07 -8.46
C ARG A 123 1.43 -4.46 -8.37
N ALA A 124 2.03 -4.28 -7.20
CA ALA A 124 3.41 -4.66 -6.93
C ALA A 124 3.44 -5.74 -5.85
N SER A 125 4.36 -6.71 -5.96
CA SER A 125 4.50 -7.75 -4.95
C SER A 125 5.96 -8.11 -4.65
N ARG A 126 6.20 -8.43 -3.38
CA ARG A 126 7.46 -8.95 -2.84
C ARG A 126 7.20 -10.20 -2.00
N VAL A 127 8.24 -10.99 -1.77
CA VAL A 127 8.21 -12.02 -0.72
C VAL A 127 8.48 -11.29 0.59
N ALA A 128 7.56 -11.39 1.56
CA ALA A 128 7.82 -10.86 2.90
C ALA A 128 8.99 -11.65 3.52
N THR A 129 10.05 -10.95 3.91
CA THR A 129 11.25 -11.56 4.47
C THR A 129 11.42 -11.09 5.91
N LYS A 130 11.03 -11.92 6.88
CA LYS A 130 11.40 -11.63 8.26
C LYS A 130 12.91 -11.89 8.42
N PRO A 131 13.72 -10.91 8.86
CA PRO A 131 15.10 -11.19 9.22
C PRO A 131 15.09 -12.22 10.36
N LEU A 132 15.92 -13.25 10.24
CA LEU A 132 16.14 -14.21 11.32
C LEU A 132 16.75 -13.44 12.49
N THR A 133 16.05 -13.38 13.62
CA THR A 133 16.63 -12.87 14.86
C THR A 133 17.73 -13.82 15.29
N GLU A 134 18.99 -13.37 15.29
CA GLU A 134 20.06 -14.06 16.00
C GLU A 134 19.73 -14.01 17.50
N THR A 135 19.49 -15.18 18.09
CA THR A 135 19.40 -15.40 19.55
C THR A 135 20.77 -15.69 20.13
#